data_AF-A0A6B3KPM3-F1
#
_entry.id   AF-A0A6B3KPM3-F1
#
_cell.length_a   1.000
_cell.length_b   1.000
_cell.length_c   1.000
_cell.angle_alpha   90.00
_cell.angle_beta   90.00
_cell.angle_gamma   90.00
#
_symmetry.space_group_name_H-M   'P 1'
#
loop_
_entity.id
_entity.type
_entity.pdbx_description
1 polymer ?
#
loop_
_entity_poly.entity_id
_entity_poly.type
_entity_poly.pdbx_seq_one_letter_code
_entity_poly.pdbx_strand_id
1 'polypeptide(L)'
;MTSLFHCSPDPDTYADVKLSQLHYFIQGVMGWELMHLFSYQDGRGYGDQISSELRLCDVCRVGDALTYTYDFGDNWQHRVTVEKTMARPKGTYPRVIAGKYACPPEDCGGPWGYGDMLRVLAG
;
A
#
# COMPACT_ATOMS: atom_id res chain seq x y z
N MET A 1 -6.23 -6.65 2.34
CA MET A 1 -6.78 -6.09 1.09
C MET A 1 -5.67 -6.13 0.05
N THR A 2 -5.85 -6.84 -1.07
CA THR A 2 -4.84 -6.94 -2.13
C THR A 2 -5.05 -5.79 -3.10
N SER A 3 -4.15 -4.82 -3.08
CA SER A 3 -4.13 -3.73 -4.06
C SER A 3 -3.16 -4.13 -5.19
N LEU A 4 -3.67 -4.22 -6.43
CA LEU A 4 -2.85 -4.58 -7.58
C LEU A 4 -1.92 -3.42 -7.97
N PHE A 5 -0.62 -3.63 -7.82
CA PHE A 5 0.41 -2.79 -8.41
C PHE A 5 1.29 -3.66 -9.32
N HIS A 6 1.71 -3.12 -10.46
CA HIS A 6 2.34 -3.88 -11.55
C HIS A 6 3.82 -3.44 -11.72
N CYS A 7 4.77 -4.27 -12.17
CA CYS A 7 6.22 -3.93 -12.31
C CYS A 7 6.91 -4.39 -13.63
N SER A 8 7.36 -3.49 -14.51
CA SER A 8 8.03 -3.70 -15.79
C SER A 8 9.12 -2.63 -15.97
N PRO A 9 10.26 -2.98 -16.62
CA PRO A 9 11.40 -2.08 -16.84
C PRO A 9 11.21 -1.10 -18.02
N ASP A 10 10.07 -1.14 -18.72
CA ASP A 10 9.73 -0.25 -19.82
C ASP A 10 9.02 1.03 -19.29
N PRO A 11 9.50 2.25 -19.61
CA PRO A 11 8.90 3.51 -19.14
C PRO A 11 7.44 3.72 -19.58
N ASP A 12 6.96 2.97 -20.58
CA ASP A 12 5.57 3.01 -21.06
C ASP A 12 4.67 1.95 -20.39
N THR A 13 5.04 1.46 -19.20
CA THR A 13 4.26 0.49 -18.44
C THR A 13 3.78 1.05 -17.11
N TYR A 14 2.67 0.52 -16.58
CA TYR A 14 2.06 0.95 -15.30
C TYR A 14 2.97 0.74 -14.07
N ALA A 15 4.16 0.25 -14.30
CA ALA A 15 5.15 -0.10 -13.32
C ALA A 15 6.06 1.00 -12.84
N ASP A 16 5.98 2.15 -13.47
CA ASP A 16 6.77 3.33 -13.13
C ASP A 16 6.30 4.01 -11.83
N VAL A 17 5.53 3.32 -10.98
CA VAL A 17 4.99 3.85 -9.72
C VAL A 17 6.13 4.06 -8.74
N LYS A 18 6.32 5.32 -8.31
CA LYS A 18 7.23 5.67 -7.23
C LYS A 18 6.70 5.11 -5.89
N LEU A 19 7.59 4.70 -5.00
CA LEU A 19 7.18 4.19 -3.68
C LEU A 19 6.45 5.26 -2.84
N SER A 20 6.72 6.54 -3.07
CA SER A 20 5.94 7.64 -2.49
C SER A 20 4.50 7.68 -3.02
N GLN A 21 4.29 7.45 -4.32
CA GLN A 21 2.95 7.36 -4.91
C GLN A 21 2.19 6.14 -4.38
N LEU A 22 2.88 5.00 -4.22
CA LEU A 22 2.30 3.79 -3.65
C LEU A 22 1.73 4.05 -2.23
N HIS A 23 2.41 4.86 -1.43
CA HIS A 23 1.92 5.24 -0.09
C HIS A 23 0.57 5.98 -0.18
N TYR A 24 0.49 7.02 -1.01
CA TYR A 24 -0.77 7.75 -1.21
C TYR A 24 -1.89 6.85 -1.75
N PHE A 25 -1.57 5.89 -2.61
CA PHE A 25 -2.55 4.95 -3.12
C PHE A 25 -3.09 4.04 -2.02
N ILE A 26 -2.22 3.50 -1.16
CA ILE A 26 -2.66 2.69 -0.02
C ILE A 26 -3.55 3.52 0.91
N GLN A 27 -3.14 4.74 1.24
CA GLN A 27 -3.88 5.65 2.13
C GLN A 27 -5.27 5.98 1.59
N GLY A 28 -5.37 6.34 0.31
CA GLY A 28 -6.65 6.60 -0.34
C GLY A 28 -7.57 5.37 -0.42
N VAL A 29 -7.01 4.15 -0.55
CA VAL A 29 -7.78 2.91 -0.53
C VAL A 29 -8.25 2.56 0.88
N MET A 30 -7.42 2.79 1.88
CA MET A 30 -7.73 2.51 3.28
C MET A 30 -8.68 3.56 3.88
N GLY A 31 -8.77 4.75 3.29
CA GLY A 31 -9.52 5.87 3.85
C GLY A 31 -8.79 6.53 5.02
N TRP A 32 -7.46 6.43 5.03
CA TRP A 32 -6.59 6.96 6.07
C TRP A 32 -6.12 8.39 5.78
N GLU A 33 -5.64 9.06 6.82
CA GLU A 33 -5.47 10.51 6.85
C GLU A 33 -4.03 11.01 6.61
N LEU A 34 -3.08 10.13 6.27
CA LEU A 34 -1.66 10.48 6.07
C LEU A 34 -0.96 11.07 7.31
N MET A 35 -1.51 10.83 8.51
CA MET A 35 -1.06 11.50 9.74
C MET A 35 0.17 10.83 10.39
N HIS A 36 0.40 9.55 10.10
CA HIS A 36 1.44 8.77 10.76
C HIS A 36 2.64 8.46 9.86
N LEU A 37 3.76 8.13 10.49
CA LEU A 37 4.93 7.61 9.80
C LEU A 37 4.63 6.26 9.15
N PHE A 38 5.38 5.97 8.09
CA PHE A 38 5.33 4.69 7.41
C PHE A 38 6.73 4.19 7.06
N SER A 39 6.82 2.94 6.62
CA SER A 39 8.01 2.39 5.99
C SER A 39 7.68 1.25 5.03
N TYR A 40 8.60 0.93 4.11
CA TYR A 40 8.63 -0.35 3.42
C TYR A 40 9.78 -1.23 3.98
N GLN A 41 9.80 -2.50 3.59
CA GLN A 41 10.74 -3.53 4.06
C GLN A 41 12.19 -3.02 4.22
N ASP A 42 12.86 -3.47 5.30
CA ASP A 42 14.22 -3.09 5.72
C ASP A 42 14.43 -1.60 6.06
N GLY A 43 13.37 -0.87 6.39
CA GLY A 43 13.45 0.55 6.77
C GLY A 43 13.60 1.51 5.58
N ARG A 44 13.59 0.97 4.35
CA ARG A 44 13.48 1.76 3.11
C ARG A 44 12.10 2.38 3.10
N GLY A 45 11.98 3.65 3.46
CA GLY A 45 10.65 4.12 3.82
C GLY A 45 10.52 5.08 4.96
N TYR A 46 11.58 5.31 5.74
CA TYR A 46 11.45 5.92 7.05
C TYR A 46 10.89 7.36 6.98
N GLY A 47 9.59 7.51 7.23
CA GLY A 47 8.90 8.79 7.12
C GLY A 47 8.99 9.40 5.73
N ASP A 48 9.28 10.69 5.65
CA ASP A 48 9.43 11.45 4.38
C ASP A 48 10.77 11.17 3.66
N GLN A 49 11.61 10.26 4.18
CA GLN A 49 12.94 10.00 3.63
C GLN A 49 12.96 8.93 2.52
N ILE A 50 11.80 8.56 1.98
CA ILE A 50 11.79 7.78 0.75
C ILE A 50 12.41 8.64 -0.33
N SER A 51 13.49 8.13 -0.95
CA SER A 51 13.97 8.70 -2.19
C SER A 51 12.79 8.81 -3.15
N SER A 52 12.42 10.03 -3.51
CA SER A 52 11.32 10.31 -4.44
C SER A 52 11.49 9.61 -5.78
N GLU A 53 12.68 9.07 -6.06
CA GLU A 53 13.03 8.41 -7.31
C GLU A 53 12.96 6.89 -7.25
N LEU A 54 12.84 6.27 -6.07
CA LEU A 54 12.76 4.81 -5.97
C LEU A 54 11.38 4.32 -6.40
N ARG A 55 11.35 3.38 -7.34
CA ARG A 55 10.13 2.83 -7.94
C ARG A 55 9.85 1.45 -7.39
N LEU A 56 8.58 1.05 -7.46
CA LEU A 56 8.16 -0.30 -7.11
C LEU A 56 8.94 -1.36 -7.92
N CYS A 57 9.22 -1.06 -9.18
CA CYS A 57 9.96 -1.96 -10.06
C CYS A 57 11.45 -2.12 -9.74
N ASP A 58 12.03 -1.18 -8.98
CA ASP A 58 13.42 -1.28 -8.53
C ASP A 58 13.57 -2.28 -7.37
N VAL A 59 12.48 -2.58 -6.66
CA VAL A 59 12.50 -3.37 -5.41
C VAL A 59 11.67 -4.65 -5.46
N CYS A 60 10.76 -4.81 -6.41
CA CYS A 60 9.91 -5.99 -6.56
C CYS A 60 9.68 -6.31 -8.03
N ARG A 61 9.76 -7.60 -8.39
CA ARG A 61 9.33 -8.14 -9.68
C ARG A 61 7.94 -8.76 -9.58
N VAL A 62 7.38 -9.17 -10.71
CA VAL A 62 6.14 -9.96 -10.72
C VAL A 62 6.34 -11.24 -9.90
N GLY A 63 5.41 -11.50 -8.97
CA GLY A 63 5.46 -12.59 -8.01
C GLY A 63 6.09 -12.20 -6.66
N ASP A 64 6.86 -11.11 -6.62
CA ASP A 64 7.44 -10.61 -5.38
C ASP A 64 6.40 -9.84 -4.56
N ALA A 65 6.70 -9.71 -3.26
CA ALA A 65 5.95 -8.87 -2.36
C ALA A 65 6.87 -8.07 -1.46
N LEU A 66 6.41 -6.89 -1.06
CA LEU A 66 7.03 -6.05 -0.05
C LEU A 66 6.05 -5.80 1.09
N THR A 67 6.58 -5.56 2.28
CA THR A 67 5.77 -5.13 3.43
C THR A 67 5.76 -3.60 3.49
N TYR A 68 4.57 -3.03 3.63
CA TYR A 68 4.31 -1.64 3.97
C TYR A 68 3.81 -1.58 5.41
N THR A 69 4.48 -0.83 6.26
CA THR A 69 4.06 -0.58 7.64
C THR A 69 3.58 0.86 7.75
N TYR A 70 2.39 1.07 8.31
CA TYR A 70 1.81 2.38 8.60
C TYR A 70 1.46 2.50 10.06
N ASP A 71 1.67 3.70 10.60
CA ASP A 71 1.53 4.03 12.01
C ASP A 71 2.38 3.13 12.91
N PHE A 72 3.50 3.65 13.39
CA PHE A 72 4.38 2.87 14.25
C PHE A 72 3.80 2.64 15.66
N GLY A 73 2.74 3.35 16.03
CA GLY A 73 1.93 3.07 17.22
C GLY A 73 1.05 1.82 16.99
N ASP A 74 0.12 1.90 16.04
CA ASP A 74 -0.84 0.82 15.75
C ASP A 74 -0.26 -0.37 14.96
N ASN A 75 0.87 -0.16 14.29
CA ASN A 75 1.64 -1.14 13.54
C ASN A 75 0.83 -1.88 12.46
N TRP A 76 0.14 -1.12 11.61
CA TRP A 76 -0.58 -1.69 10.47
C TRP A 76 0.39 -2.20 9.42
N GLN A 77 0.39 -3.51 9.19
CA GLN A 77 1.26 -4.14 8.19
C GLN A 77 0.46 -4.66 7.00
N HIS A 78 0.79 -4.14 5.83
CA HIS A 78 0.22 -4.54 4.55
C HIS A 78 1.26 -5.23 3.69
N ARG A 79 0.95 -6.44 3.22
CA ARG A 79 1.72 -7.10 2.18
C ARG A 79 1.26 -6.59 0.81
N VAL A 80 2.13 -5.92 0.09
CA VAL A 80 1.91 -5.43 -1.27
C VAL A 80 2.56 -6.41 -2.25
N THR A 81 1.77 -7.04 -3.11
CA THR A 81 2.26 -8.05 -4.06
C THR A 81 2.15 -7.54 -5.48
N VAL A 82 3.19 -7.75 -6.29
CA VAL A 82 3.14 -7.45 -7.72
C VAL A 82 2.61 -8.67 -8.46
N GLU A 83 1.33 -8.66 -8.82
CA GLU A 83 0.70 -9.85 -9.40
C GLU A 83 0.97 -10.04 -10.89
N LYS A 84 1.05 -8.94 -11.66
CA LYS A 84 1.24 -9.00 -13.11
C LYS A 84 1.79 -7.68 -13.64
N THR A 85 2.10 -7.65 -14.93
CA THR A 85 2.49 -6.44 -15.67
C THR A 85 1.68 -6.26 -16.92
N MET A 86 1.47 -5.00 -17.30
CA MET A 86 0.81 -4.68 -18.55
C MET A 86 1.30 -3.34 -19.10
N ALA A 87 1.19 -3.19 -20.42
CA ALA A 87 1.37 -1.92 -21.10
C ALA A 87 0.49 -0.85 -20.47
N ARG A 88 0.95 0.41 -20.46
CA ARG A 88 0.19 1.50 -19.86
C ARG A 88 -1.18 1.62 -20.55
N PRO A 89 -2.28 1.36 -19.82
CA PRO A 89 -3.62 1.43 -20.37
C PRO A 89 -4.03 2.88 -20.67
N LYS A 90 -4.91 3.08 -21.64
CA LYS A 90 -5.56 4.38 -21.88
C LYS A 90 -6.51 4.71 -20.73
N GLY A 91 -6.56 5.99 -20.33
CA GLY A 91 -7.47 6.53 -19.32
C GLY A 91 -6.80 6.87 -17.98
N THR A 92 -7.62 7.22 -16.98
CA THR A 92 -7.15 7.64 -15.64
C THR A 92 -6.83 6.45 -14.75
N TYR A 93 -5.67 6.50 -14.11
CA TYR A 93 -5.14 5.52 -13.15
C TYR A 93 -4.48 6.27 -11.98
N PRO A 94 -4.32 5.66 -10.79
CA PRO A 94 -4.63 4.26 -10.41
C PRO A 94 -6.13 3.94 -10.36
N ARG A 95 -6.50 2.65 -10.30
CA ARG A 95 -7.88 2.19 -10.09
C ARG A 95 -7.93 1.03 -9.11
N VAL A 96 -8.90 1.07 -8.20
CA VAL A 96 -9.26 -0.06 -7.35
C VAL A 96 -10.21 -0.95 -8.16
N ILE A 97 -9.82 -2.20 -8.40
CA ILE A 97 -10.60 -3.15 -9.21
C ILE A 97 -11.27 -4.25 -8.40
N ALA A 98 -10.86 -4.43 -7.14
CA ALA A 98 -11.42 -5.41 -6.23
C ALA A 98 -11.15 -4.98 -4.77
N GLY A 99 -11.99 -5.45 -3.86
CA GLY A 99 -11.88 -5.20 -2.43
C GLY A 99 -12.83 -6.13 -1.66
N LYS A 100 -12.54 -6.37 -0.39
CA LYS A 100 -13.40 -7.14 0.50
C LYS A 100 -13.29 -6.57 1.91
N TYR A 101 -14.45 -6.49 2.58
CA TYR A 101 -14.61 -5.92 3.92
C TYR A 101 -14.39 -4.41 3.98
N ALA A 102 -14.79 -3.81 5.09
CA ALA A 102 -14.45 -2.42 5.42
C ALA A 102 -12.97 -2.33 5.83
N CYS A 103 -12.35 -1.18 5.55
CA CYS A 103 -11.01 -0.88 6.05
C CYS A 103 -11.08 -0.51 7.55
N PRO A 104 -10.04 -0.83 8.34
CA PRO A 104 -9.93 -0.36 9.72
C PRO A 104 -9.90 1.18 9.77
N PRO A 105 -10.64 1.81 10.69
CA PRO A 105 -10.53 3.25 10.94
C PRO A 105 -9.11 3.66 11.35
N GLU A 106 -8.78 4.94 11.13
CA GLU A 106 -7.59 5.56 11.73
C GLU A 106 -7.62 5.41 13.27
N ASP A 107 -6.45 5.32 13.91
CA ASP A 107 -6.27 5.32 15.36
C ASP A 107 -7.13 4.31 16.14
N CYS A 108 -7.50 3.19 15.52
CA CYS A 108 -8.37 2.19 16.16
C CYS A 108 -7.60 1.17 17.03
N GLY A 109 -6.31 1.39 17.29
CA GLY A 109 -5.49 0.55 18.17
C GLY A 109 -4.93 -0.68 17.47
N GLY A 110 -4.62 -0.55 16.18
CA GLY A 110 -4.03 -1.61 15.39
C GLY A 110 -4.95 -2.81 15.14
N PRO A 111 -4.40 -3.92 14.63
CA PRO A 111 -5.19 -5.13 14.32
C PRO A 111 -5.99 -5.67 15.49
N TRP A 112 -5.47 -5.51 16.72
CA TRP A 112 -6.14 -5.96 17.94
C TRP A 112 -7.33 -5.07 18.29
N GLY A 113 -7.15 -3.74 18.33
CA GLY A 113 -8.23 -2.81 18.63
C GLY A 113 -9.36 -2.85 17.61
N TYR A 114 -9.03 -2.99 16.31
CA TYR A 114 -10.05 -3.23 15.28
C TYR A 114 -10.77 -4.57 15.47
N GLY A 115 -10.04 -5.63 15.83
CA GLY A 115 -10.63 -6.92 16.15
C GLY A 115 -11.62 -6.85 17.32
N ASP A 116 -11.27 -6.11 18.37
CA ASP A 116 -12.15 -5.90 19.51
C ASP A 116 -13.38 -5.05 19.15
N MET A 117 -13.21 -4.00 18.33
CA MET A 117 -14.33 -3.23 17.78
C MET A 117 -15.30 -4.12 17.01
N LEU A 118 -14.79 -4.97 16.11
CA LEU A 118 -15.62 -5.90 15.35
C LEU A 118 -16.35 -6.88 16.26
N ARG A 119 -15.70 -7.38 17.32
CA ARG A 119 -16.35 -8.26 18.30
C ARG A 119 -17.51 -7.56 19.02
N VAL A 120 -17.29 -6.33 19.49
CA VAL A 120 -18.32 -5.53 20.16
C VAL A 120 -19.51 -5.24 19.24
N LEU A 121 -19.24 -4.93 17.96
CA LEU A 121 -20.29 -4.67 16.98
C LEU A 121 -21.03 -5.94 16.53
N ALA A 122 -20.43 -7.12 16.69
CA ALA A 122 -21.04 -8.39 16.32
C ALA A 122 -22.07 -8.92 17.34
N GLY A 123 -22.07 -8.39 18.58
CA GLY A 123 -22.99 -8.77 19.66
C GLY A 123 -22.44 -9.86 20.57
#